data_AF-A0A7X3FMI6-F1
#
_entry.id   AF-A0A7X3FMI6-F1
#
_cell.length_a   1.000
_cell.length_b   1.000
_cell.length_c   1.000
_cell.angle_alpha   90.00
_cell.angle_beta   90.00
_cell.angle_gamma   90.00
#
_symmetry.space_group_name_H-M   'P 1'
#
loop_
_entity.id
_entity.type
_entity.pdbx_description
1 polymer ?
#
loop_
_entity_poly.entity_id
_entity_poly.type
_entity_poly.pdbx_seq_one_letter_code
_entity_poly.pdbx_strand_id
1 'polypeptide(L)'
;MDRHMQLENSGVQMLAYAKEQHERQLLSEFSLFLHKYMQSKTYILDEHLLDAYQNILEALKQWARIVIIEEGQIPQDAVWNQVRSINTGVYKLYEELTTSKETLKQRIQLVLLACEFSVMSKMASCCKPLIDVLGSRSEPWSIEELMERCEIQGLGINLSQLLHKLVKKTLVKEVAVPADDECSELLMRYTLHP
;
A
#
# COMPACT_ATOMS: atom_id res chain seq x y z
N MET A 1 28.09 -1.93 -35.44
CA MET A 1 27.01 -1.10 -34.84
C MET A 1 26.02 -1.93 -34.04
N ASP A 2 25.63 -3.14 -34.47
CA ASP A 2 24.57 -3.92 -33.78
C ASP A 2 24.85 -4.36 -32.34
N ARG A 3 26.08 -4.72 -31.96
CA ARG A 3 26.35 -5.21 -30.58
C ARG A 3 26.26 -4.12 -29.51
N HIS A 4 26.60 -2.88 -29.83
CA HIS A 4 26.53 -1.77 -28.87
C HIS A 4 25.06 -1.39 -28.60
N MET A 5 24.26 -1.36 -29.67
CA MET A 5 22.82 -1.11 -29.60
C MET A 5 22.07 -2.25 -28.89
N GLN A 6 22.49 -3.50 -29.05
CA GLN A 6 21.93 -4.65 -28.32
C GLN A 6 22.25 -4.60 -26.81
N LEU A 7 23.49 -4.26 -26.43
CA LEU A 7 23.89 -4.14 -25.03
C LEU A 7 23.22 -2.95 -24.33
N GLU A 8 23.08 -1.82 -25.03
CA GLU A 8 22.33 -0.65 -24.55
C GLU A 8 20.85 -0.99 -24.32
N ASN A 9 20.23 -1.73 -25.26
CA ASN A 9 18.83 -2.14 -25.15
C ASN A 9 18.61 -3.14 -23.99
N SER A 10 19.55 -4.07 -23.76
CA SER A 10 19.51 -4.97 -22.59
C SER A 10 19.66 -4.23 -21.26
N GLY A 11 20.51 -3.20 -21.20
CA GLY A 11 20.66 -2.36 -20.00
C GLY A 11 19.38 -1.61 -19.65
N VAL A 12 18.72 -1.02 -20.64
CA VAL A 12 17.44 -0.31 -20.47
C VAL A 12 16.32 -1.25 -20.00
N GLN A 13 16.23 -2.45 -20.59
CA GLN A 13 15.24 -3.45 -20.20
C GLN A 13 15.42 -3.93 -18.76
N MET A 14 16.66 -4.16 -18.31
CA MET A 14 16.94 -4.55 -16.92
C MET A 14 16.54 -3.45 -15.93
N LEU A 15 16.80 -2.18 -16.25
CA LEU A 15 16.42 -1.06 -15.40
C LEU A 15 14.90 -0.90 -15.31
N ALA A 16 14.19 -1.06 -16.41
CA ALA A 16 12.72 -1.02 -16.43
C ALA A 16 12.11 -2.14 -15.58
N TYR A 17 12.63 -3.38 -15.73
CA TYR A 17 12.18 -4.52 -14.93
C TYR A 17 12.45 -4.30 -13.43
N ALA A 18 13.64 -3.83 -13.06
CA ALA A 18 13.97 -3.54 -11.67
C ALA A 18 13.05 -2.47 -11.06
N LYS A 19 12.70 -1.44 -11.83
CA LYS A 19 11.74 -0.41 -11.42
C LYS A 19 10.34 -0.99 -11.20
N GLU A 20 9.85 -1.82 -12.11
CA GLU A 20 8.54 -2.46 -11.96
C GLU A 20 8.48 -3.34 -10.69
N GLN A 21 9.52 -4.14 -10.44
CA GLN A 21 9.60 -4.96 -9.22
C GLN A 21 9.61 -4.10 -7.95
N HIS A 22 10.33 -2.99 -7.98
CA HIS A 22 10.38 -2.02 -6.87
C HIS A 22 9.00 -1.41 -6.58
N GLU A 23 8.30 -0.94 -7.61
CA GLU A 23 6.96 -0.35 -7.46
C GLU A 23 5.93 -1.39 -6.99
N ARG A 24 6.01 -2.64 -7.48
CA ARG A 24 5.17 -3.75 -7.03
C ARG A 24 5.41 -4.11 -5.56
N GLN A 25 6.68 -4.08 -5.13
CA GLN A 25 7.02 -4.31 -3.73
C GLN A 25 6.40 -3.22 -2.85
N LEU A 26 6.56 -1.94 -3.22
CA LEU A 26 5.94 -0.83 -2.50
C LEU A 26 4.42 -0.95 -2.41
N LEU A 27 3.74 -1.33 -3.50
CA LEU A 27 2.31 -1.55 -3.52
C LEU A 27 1.89 -2.65 -2.53
N SER A 28 2.62 -3.77 -2.52
CA SER A 28 2.36 -4.89 -1.60
C SER A 28 2.50 -4.46 -0.14
N GLU A 29 3.63 -3.83 0.21
CA GLU A 29 3.88 -3.34 1.57
C GLU A 29 2.85 -2.29 2.00
N PHE A 30 2.49 -1.37 1.11
CA PHE A 30 1.49 -0.33 1.39
C PHE A 30 0.10 -0.92 1.62
N SER A 31 -0.28 -1.97 0.89
CA SER A 31 -1.57 -2.64 1.11
C SER A 31 -1.67 -3.25 2.51
N LEU A 32 -0.59 -3.89 2.99
CA LEU A 32 -0.51 -4.48 4.33
C LEU A 32 -0.46 -3.39 5.41
N PHE A 33 0.29 -2.32 5.16
CA PHE A 33 0.35 -1.16 6.04
C PHE A 33 -1.05 -0.54 6.23
N LEU A 34 -1.75 -0.25 5.13
CA LEU A 34 -3.10 0.30 5.15
C LEU A 34 -4.06 -0.64 5.89
N HIS A 35 -4.01 -1.94 5.59
CA HIS A 35 -4.87 -2.93 6.22
C HIS A 35 -4.70 -2.95 7.73
N LYS A 36 -3.47 -3.05 8.22
CA LYS A 36 -3.16 -3.12 9.65
C LYS A 36 -3.47 -1.82 10.38
N TYR A 37 -3.17 -0.69 9.76
CA TYR A 37 -3.57 0.62 10.27
C TYR A 37 -5.10 0.73 10.45
N MET A 38 -5.87 0.32 9.44
CA MET A 38 -7.34 0.36 9.50
C MET A 38 -7.89 -0.61 10.55
N GLN A 39 -7.35 -1.83 10.66
CA GLN A 39 -7.73 -2.78 11.70
C GLN A 39 -7.49 -2.20 13.11
N SER A 40 -6.33 -1.58 13.34
CA SER A 40 -6.04 -0.93 14.62
C SER A 40 -7.03 0.20 14.93
N LYS A 41 -7.41 1.02 13.92
CA LYS A 41 -8.46 2.05 14.10
C LYS A 41 -9.82 1.46 14.48
N THR A 42 -10.19 0.32 13.94
CA THR A 42 -11.45 -0.35 14.33
C THR A 42 -11.33 -0.87 15.76
N TYR A 43 -10.29 -1.63 16.08
CA TYR A 43 -10.12 -2.21 17.42
C TYR A 43 -10.02 -1.16 18.54
N ILE A 44 -9.44 0.01 18.27
CA ILE A 44 -9.39 1.06 19.29
C ILE A 44 -10.75 1.71 19.55
N LEU A 45 -11.64 1.77 18.55
CA LEU A 45 -13.02 2.25 18.71
C LEU A 45 -13.87 1.23 19.49
N ASP A 46 -13.59 -0.06 19.29
CA ASP A 46 -14.26 -1.16 19.99
C ASP A 46 -13.64 -1.45 21.38
N GLU A 47 -12.70 -0.62 21.85
CA GLU A 47 -11.94 -0.79 23.11
C GLU A 47 -11.15 -2.12 23.22
N HIS A 48 -10.89 -2.80 22.11
CA HIS A 48 -10.05 -4.00 22.02
C HIS A 48 -8.56 -3.61 21.95
N LEU A 49 -8.02 -3.09 23.05
CA LEU A 49 -6.71 -2.43 23.07
C LEU A 49 -5.53 -3.34 22.71
N LEU A 50 -5.57 -4.64 23.05
CA LEU A 50 -4.48 -5.57 22.74
C LEU A 50 -4.42 -5.89 21.24
N ASP A 51 -5.56 -6.09 20.60
CA ASP A 51 -5.67 -6.27 19.15
C ASP A 51 -5.29 -4.99 18.41
N ALA A 52 -5.70 -3.83 18.93
CA ALA A 52 -5.29 -2.54 18.39
C ALA A 52 -3.77 -2.36 18.45
N TYR A 53 -3.14 -2.76 19.57
CA TYR A 53 -1.69 -2.74 19.75
C TYR A 53 -0.96 -3.66 18.77
N GLN A 54 -1.41 -4.90 18.62
CA GLN A 54 -0.79 -5.86 17.70
C GLN A 54 -0.86 -5.36 16.26
N ASN A 55 -2.01 -4.83 15.84
CA ASN A 55 -2.17 -4.33 14.48
C ASN A 55 -1.41 -3.03 14.23
N ILE A 56 -1.31 -2.11 15.20
CA ILE A 56 -0.51 -0.89 14.99
C ILE A 56 0.99 -1.17 14.94
N LEU A 57 1.46 -2.15 15.72
CA LEU A 57 2.85 -2.59 15.69
C LEU A 57 3.20 -3.19 14.32
N GLU A 58 2.32 -4.03 13.77
CA GLU A 58 2.51 -4.59 12.43
C GLU A 58 2.42 -3.49 11.36
N ALA A 59 1.52 -2.51 11.50
CA ALA A 59 1.45 -1.36 10.60
C ALA A 59 2.76 -0.57 10.59
N LEU A 60 3.36 -0.29 11.77
CA LEU A 60 4.66 0.36 11.84
C LEU A 60 5.76 -0.47 11.16
N LYS A 61 5.72 -1.79 11.32
CA LYS A 61 6.69 -2.70 10.66
C LYS A 61 6.60 -2.58 9.15
N GLN A 62 5.39 -2.64 8.58
CA GLN A 62 5.20 -2.48 7.13
C GLN A 62 5.62 -1.07 6.67
N TRP A 63 5.31 -0.02 7.45
CA TRP A 63 5.79 1.33 7.14
C TRP A 63 7.34 1.43 7.16
N ALA A 64 8.01 0.77 8.13
CA ALA A 64 9.46 0.69 8.15
C ALA A 64 10.02 0.03 6.87
N ARG A 65 9.37 -1.04 6.38
CA ARG A 65 9.77 -1.71 5.13
C ARG A 65 9.57 -0.79 3.92
N ILE A 66 8.46 -0.04 3.85
CA ILE A 66 8.21 0.95 2.78
C ILE A 66 9.35 1.97 2.72
N VAL A 67 9.72 2.59 3.83
CA VAL A 67 10.78 3.63 3.82
C VAL A 67 12.16 3.06 3.47
N ILE A 68 12.43 1.79 3.79
CA ILE A 68 13.67 1.12 3.38
C ILE A 68 13.69 0.89 1.86
N ILE A 69 12.56 0.45 1.29
CA ILE A 69 12.43 0.24 -0.16
C ILE A 69 12.55 1.56 -0.90
N GLU A 70 11.92 2.64 -0.40
CA GLU A 70 12.02 3.97 -0.99
C GLU A 70 13.47 4.48 -1.11
N GLU A 71 14.35 4.12 -0.16
CA GLU A 71 15.79 4.42 -0.21
C GLU A 71 16.59 3.45 -1.10
N GLY A 72 15.91 2.58 -1.87
CA GLY A 72 16.54 1.61 -2.76
C GLY A 72 17.18 0.41 -2.04
N GLN A 73 16.84 0.18 -0.77
CA GLN A 73 17.36 -0.92 0.02
C GLN A 73 16.35 -2.07 0.15
N ILE A 74 16.86 -3.28 0.41
CA ILE A 74 16.03 -4.47 0.63
C ILE A 74 15.72 -4.59 2.12
N PRO A 75 14.44 -4.63 2.54
CA PRO A 75 14.07 -4.86 3.93
C PRO A 75 14.52 -6.25 4.40
N GLN A 76 15.25 -6.28 5.51
CA GLN A 76 15.68 -7.50 6.19
C GLN A 76 14.75 -7.84 7.36
N ASP A 77 14.89 -9.05 7.91
CA ASP A 77 14.11 -9.49 9.08
C ASP A 77 14.31 -8.57 10.29
N ALA A 78 15.54 -8.09 10.50
CA ALA A 78 15.89 -7.12 11.54
C ALA A 78 15.56 -5.67 11.11
N VAL A 79 14.35 -5.43 10.61
CA VAL A 79 13.91 -4.17 9.99
C VAL A 79 14.14 -2.94 10.88
N TRP A 80 14.00 -3.08 12.20
CA TRP A 80 14.17 -1.97 13.14
C TRP A 80 15.61 -1.47 13.22
N ASN A 81 16.59 -2.35 13.03
CA ASN A 81 18.01 -1.95 12.98
C ASN A 81 18.31 -1.15 11.70
N GLN A 82 17.73 -1.57 10.57
CA GLN A 82 17.86 -0.84 9.30
C GLN A 82 17.19 0.53 9.38
N VAL A 83 15.90 0.57 9.75
CA VAL A 83 15.11 1.80 9.73
C VAL A 83 15.64 2.85 10.71
N ARG A 84 16.31 2.46 11.80
CA ARG A 84 16.92 3.40 12.74
C ARG A 84 17.89 4.38 12.05
N SER A 85 18.67 3.88 11.10
CA SER A 85 19.64 4.66 10.32
C SER A 85 19.03 5.39 9.13
N ILE A 86 17.95 4.85 8.56
CA ILE A 86 17.29 5.37 7.35
C ILE A 86 16.25 6.43 7.70
N ASN A 87 15.37 6.12 8.66
CA ASN A 87 14.30 6.99 9.12
C ASN A 87 14.13 6.89 10.64
N THR A 88 14.87 7.74 11.36
CA THR A 88 14.82 7.81 12.82
C THR A 88 13.42 8.16 13.34
N GLY A 89 12.59 8.87 12.56
CA GLY A 89 11.21 9.18 12.93
C GLY A 89 10.34 7.93 13.10
N VAL A 90 10.40 7.01 12.13
CA VAL A 90 9.68 5.72 12.21
C VAL A 90 10.18 4.87 13.38
N TYR A 91 11.50 4.83 13.59
CA TYR A 91 12.07 4.10 14.73
C TYR A 91 11.60 4.65 16.09
N LYS A 92 11.57 5.99 16.23
CA LYS A 92 11.08 6.63 17.45
C LYS A 92 9.61 6.32 17.73
N LEU A 93 8.76 6.20 16.70
CA LEU A 93 7.37 5.79 16.90
C LEU A 93 7.25 4.37 17.48
N TYR A 94 8.15 3.46 17.08
CA TYR A 94 8.24 2.14 17.69
C TYR A 94 8.68 2.22 19.17
N GLU A 95 9.67 3.05 19.49
CA GLU A 95 10.10 3.28 20.87
C GLU A 95 8.96 3.86 21.72
N GLU A 96 8.26 4.87 21.22
CA GLU A 96 7.12 5.49 21.91
C GLU A 96 5.97 4.49 22.12
N LEU A 97 5.68 3.63 21.14
CA LEU A 97 4.65 2.60 21.27
C LEU A 97 4.96 1.59 22.39
N THR A 98 6.23 1.21 22.51
CA THR A 98 6.66 0.09 23.35
C THR A 98 7.10 0.51 24.75
N THR A 99 7.76 1.66 24.88
CA THR A 99 8.48 2.06 26.10
C THR A 99 7.93 3.32 26.79
N SER A 100 7.03 4.07 26.13
CA SER A 100 6.45 5.27 26.74
C SER A 100 5.65 4.96 28.00
N LYS A 101 5.62 5.93 28.92
CA LYS A 101 4.92 5.86 30.22
C LYS A 101 3.41 6.17 30.12
N GLU A 102 2.96 6.63 28.96
CA GLU A 102 1.53 6.87 28.69
C GLU A 102 0.72 5.57 28.73
N THR A 103 -0.61 5.69 28.82
CA THR A 103 -1.48 4.50 28.74
C THR A 103 -1.34 3.81 27.39
N LEU A 104 -1.61 2.50 27.34
CA LEU A 104 -1.59 1.74 26.08
C LEU A 104 -2.45 2.40 24.98
N LYS A 105 -3.64 2.88 25.34
CA LYS A 105 -4.55 3.56 24.42
C LYS A 105 -3.93 4.83 23.82
N GLN A 106 -3.35 5.70 24.65
CA GLN A 106 -2.70 6.93 24.20
C GLN A 106 -1.50 6.64 23.28
N ARG A 107 -0.68 5.63 23.62
CA ARG A 107 0.45 5.21 22.78
C ARG A 107 0.00 4.74 21.40
N ILE A 108 -1.04 3.91 21.34
CA ILE A 108 -1.64 3.47 20.06
C ILE A 108 -2.20 4.66 19.29
N GLN A 109 -2.92 5.57 19.94
CA GLN A 109 -3.51 6.76 19.30
C GLN A 109 -2.45 7.69 18.69
N LEU A 110 -1.33 7.91 19.40
CA LEU A 110 -0.20 8.68 18.89
C LEU A 110 0.35 8.07 17.60
N VAL A 111 0.60 6.77 17.60
CA VAL A 111 1.12 6.07 16.43
C VAL A 111 0.10 6.06 15.30
N LEU A 112 -1.18 5.86 15.59
CA LEU A 112 -2.26 5.94 14.61
C LEU A 112 -2.29 7.29 13.88
N LEU A 113 -2.06 8.40 14.59
CA LEU A 113 -2.00 9.73 13.98
C LEU A 113 -0.82 9.83 13.00
N ALA A 114 0.36 9.35 13.38
CA ALA A 114 1.52 9.33 12.50
C ALA A 114 1.31 8.41 11.29
N CYS A 115 0.73 7.24 11.50
CA CYS A 115 0.36 6.32 10.43
C CYS A 115 -0.66 6.93 9.48
N GLU A 116 -1.64 7.70 9.97
CA GLU A 116 -2.62 8.40 9.13
C GLU A 116 -1.92 9.38 8.17
N PHE A 117 -1.00 10.20 8.69
CA PHE A 117 -0.20 11.10 7.86
C PHE A 117 0.62 10.34 6.81
N SER A 118 1.27 9.23 7.20
CA SER A 118 2.06 8.41 6.28
C SER A 118 1.21 7.76 5.19
N VAL A 119 0.07 7.16 5.56
CA VAL A 119 -0.91 6.60 4.62
C VAL A 119 -1.32 7.65 3.61
N MET A 120 -1.63 8.87 4.08
CA MET A 120 -2.08 9.95 3.20
C MET A 120 -0.99 10.45 2.24
N SER A 121 0.23 10.64 2.73
CA SER A 121 1.34 11.20 1.95
C SER A 121 1.93 10.20 0.94
N LYS A 122 1.85 8.90 1.22
CA LYS A 122 2.45 7.84 0.39
C LYS A 122 1.48 7.12 -0.54
N MET A 123 0.17 7.36 -0.39
CA MET A 123 -0.86 6.63 -1.13
C MET A 123 -0.67 6.66 -2.64
N ALA A 124 -0.54 7.86 -3.22
CA ALA A 124 -0.45 7.99 -4.67
C ALA A 124 0.83 7.34 -5.24
N SER A 125 1.97 7.48 -4.55
CA SER A 125 3.24 6.91 -5.02
C SER A 125 3.28 5.39 -4.86
N CYS A 126 2.86 4.85 -3.72
CA CYS A 126 2.87 3.40 -3.50
C CYS A 126 1.79 2.67 -4.32
N CYS A 127 0.66 3.33 -4.60
CA CYS A 127 -0.40 2.76 -5.44
C CYS A 127 -0.21 2.99 -6.93
N LYS A 128 0.94 3.53 -7.36
CA LYS A 128 1.21 3.82 -8.76
C LYS A 128 0.94 2.65 -9.71
N PRO A 129 1.37 1.40 -9.44
CA PRO A 129 1.09 0.29 -10.36
C PRO A 129 -0.41 0.04 -10.54
N LEU A 130 -1.20 0.14 -9.47
CA LEU A 130 -2.66 -0.01 -9.53
C LEU A 130 -3.31 1.13 -10.31
N ILE A 131 -2.85 2.36 -10.08
CA ILE A 131 -3.33 3.55 -10.80
C ILE A 131 -3.00 3.42 -12.30
N ASP A 132 -1.77 3.04 -12.63
CA ASP A 132 -1.33 2.87 -14.02
C ASP A 132 -2.13 1.76 -14.74
N VAL A 133 -2.42 0.64 -14.06
CA VAL A 133 -3.29 -0.43 -14.60
C VAL A 133 -4.70 0.09 -14.84
N LEU A 134 -5.30 0.81 -13.89
CA LEU A 134 -6.64 1.39 -14.03
C LEU A 134 -6.72 2.42 -15.17
N GLY A 135 -5.63 3.13 -15.44
CA GLY A 135 -5.50 4.10 -16.53
C GLY A 135 -5.09 3.51 -17.88
N SER A 136 -4.78 2.21 -17.94
CA SER A 136 -4.26 1.57 -19.15
C SER A 136 -5.32 1.36 -20.25
N ARG A 137 -6.61 1.46 -19.91
CA ARG A 137 -7.73 1.37 -20.85
C ARG A 137 -8.87 2.30 -20.43
N SER A 138 -9.76 2.62 -21.37
CA SER A 138 -10.95 3.43 -21.12
C SER A 138 -12.02 2.69 -20.32
N GLU A 139 -12.09 1.37 -20.47
CA GLU A 139 -13.13 0.55 -19.86
C GLU A 139 -12.85 0.30 -18.36
N PRO A 140 -13.86 0.42 -17.49
CA PRO A 140 -13.71 0.09 -16.08
C PRO A 140 -13.30 -1.37 -15.84
N TRP A 141 -12.52 -1.59 -14.79
CA TRP A 141 -12.00 -2.88 -14.35
C TRP A 141 -12.85 -3.50 -13.25
N SER A 142 -13.09 -4.82 -13.31
CA SER A 142 -13.56 -5.58 -12.15
C SER A 142 -12.40 -5.95 -11.22
N ILE A 143 -12.73 -6.39 -9.99
CA ILE A 143 -11.71 -6.85 -9.04
C ILE A 143 -11.02 -8.11 -9.57
N GLU A 144 -11.77 -9.01 -10.19
CA GLU A 144 -11.27 -10.25 -10.78
C GLU A 144 -10.25 -9.97 -11.88
N GLU A 145 -10.58 -9.06 -12.82
CA GLU A 145 -9.65 -8.65 -13.87
C GLU A 145 -8.37 -8.03 -13.29
N LEU A 146 -8.49 -7.21 -12.24
CA LEU A 146 -7.34 -6.61 -11.57
C LEU A 146 -6.46 -7.66 -10.90
N MET A 147 -7.02 -8.70 -10.28
CA MET A 147 -6.24 -9.75 -9.62
C MET A 147 -5.43 -10.60 -10.60
N GLU A 148 -5.81 -10.65 -11.87
CA GLU A 148 -5.08 -11.36 -12.94
C GLU A 148 -3.86 -10.58 -13.45
N ARG A 149 -3.77 -9.29 -13.13
CA ARG A 149 -2.66 -8.42 -13.54
C ARG A 149 -1.39 -8.73 -12.76
N CYS A 150 -0.27 -8.95 -13.43
CA CYS A 150 0.99 -9.29 -12.77
C CYS A 150 1.42 -8.21 -11.76
N GLU A 151 1.10 -6.95 -12.04
CA GLU A 151 1.40 -5.78 -11.20
C GLU A 151 0.64 -5.82 -9.86
N ILE A 152 -0.50 -6.50 -9.81
CA ILE A 152 -1.50 -6.48 -8.72
C ILE A 152 -1.65 -7.85 -8.05
N GLN A 153 -1.21 -8.91 -8.73
CA GLN A 153 -1.27 -10.28 -8.25
C GLN A 153 -0.62 -10.41 -6.87
N GLY A 154 -1.34 -11.08 -5.95
CA GLY A 154 -0.87 -11.31 -4.57
C GLY A 154 -1.41 -10.31 -3.54
N LEU A 155 -2.11 -9.24 -3.95
CA LEU A 155 -2.81 -8.35 -3.01
C LEU A 155 -4.01 -9.04 -2.31
N GLY A 156 -4.65 -10.01 -2.99
CA GLY A 156 -5.76 -10.78 -2.46
C GLY A 156 -6.87 -9.90 -1.89
N ILE A 157 -7.32 -10.20 -0.67
CA ILE A 157 -8.39 -9.46 0.03
C ILE A 157 -8.05 -7.97 0.28
N ASN A 158 -6.77 -7.60 0.28
CA ASN A 158 -6.37 -6.22 0.52
C ASN A 158 -6.71 -5.31 -0.68
N LEU A 159 -6.90 -5.86 -1.88
CA LEU A 159 -7.21 -5.08 -3.08
C LEU A 159 -8.52 -4.30 -2.93
N SER A 160 -9.59 -4.94 -2.46
CA SER A 160 -10.89 -4.27 -2.27
C SER A 160 -10.80 -3.12 -1.26
N GLN A 161 -10.07 -3.33 -0.16
CA GLN A 161 -9.88 -2.30 0.86
C GLN A 161 -9.06 -1.12 0.31
N LEU A 162 -8.03 -1.42 -0.49
CA LEU A 162 -7.20 -0.41 -1.12
C LEU A 162 -8.00 0.42 -2.12
N LEU A 163 -8.77 -0.21 -3.00
CA LEU A 163 -9.65 0.45 -3.96
C LEU A 163 -10.66 1.37 -3.27
N HIS A 164 -11.37 0.87 -2.26
CA HIS A 164 -12.31 1.70 -1.49
C HIS A 164 -11.62 2.91 -0.84
N LYS A 165 -10.37 2.76 -0.37
CA LYS A 165 -9.60 3.88 0.16
C LYS A 165 -9.22 4.89 -0.92
N LEU A 166 -8.79 4.43 -2.10
CA LEU A 166 -8.46 5.27 -3.25
C LEU A 166 -9.68 6.03 -3.78
N VAL A 167 -10.85 5.40 -3.81
CA VAL A 167 -12.14 6.02 -4.18
C VAL A 167 -12.49 7.14 -3.21
N LYS A 168 -12.39 6.88 -1.89
CA LYS A 168 -12.58 7.92 -0.86
C LYS A 168 -11.60 9.08 -0.95
N LYS A 169 -10.49 8.91 -1.66
CA LYS A 169 -9.48 9.94 -1.92
C LYS A 169 -9.49 10.47 -3.34
N THR A 170 -10.54 10.18 -4.10
CA THR A 170 -10.75 10.64 -5.48
C THR A 170 -9.56 10.35 -6.41
N LEU A 171 -8.77 9.31 -6.08
CA LEU A 171 -7.68 8.81 -6.93
C LEU A 171 -8.19 7.77 -7.94
N VAL A 172 -9.32 7.13 -7.62
CA VAL A 172 -9.99 6.12 -8.44
C VAL A 172 -11.48 6.42 -8.44
N LYS A 173 -12.15 6.16 -9.55
CA LYS A 173 -13.61 6.19 -9.69
C LYS A 173 -14.16 4.80 -9.53
N GLU A 174 -15.23 4.69 -8.75
CA GLU A 174 -16.07 3.50 -8.71
C GLU A 174 -17.32 3.75 -9.54
N VAL A 175 -17.71 2.79 -10.37
CA VAL A 175 -18.87 2.84 -11.26
C VAL A 175 -19.68 1.56 -11.14
N ALA A 176 -21.00 1.70 -11.08
CA ALA A 176 -21.93 0.57 -11.13
C ALA A 176 -22.32 0.31 -12.59
N VAL A 177 -22.11 -0.90 -13.07
CA VAL A 177 -22.42 -1.32 -14.45
C VAL A 177 -23.46 -2.44 -14.39
N PRO A 178 -24.55 -2.38 -15.17
CA PRO A 178 -25.51 -3.49 -15.27
C PRO A 178 -24.83 -4.80 -15.66
N ALA A 179 -25.19 -5.90 -14.99
CA ALA A 179 -24.74 -7.24 -15.34
C ALA A 179 -25.42 -7.76 -16.61
N ASP A 180 -26.65 -7.29 -16.86
CA ASP A 180 -27.50 -7.66 -17.98
C ASP A 180 -28.29 -6.44 -18.51
N ASP A 181 -28.91 -6.61 -19.68
CA ASP A 181 -29.75 -5.58 -20.31
C ASP A 181 -31.00 -5.26 -19.48
N GLU A 182 -31.39 -6.14 -18.56
CA GLU A 182 -32.55 -5.98 -17.67
C GLU A 182 -32.20 -5.17 -16.41
N CYS A 183 -30.94 -4.78 -16.22
CA CYS A 183 -30.41 -4.11 -15.02
C CYS A 183 -30.77 -4.83 -13.71
N SER A 184 -30.83 -6.16 -13.73
CA SER A 184 -31.26 -6.97 -12.58
C SER A 184 -30.21 -6.98 -11.46
N GLU A 185 -28.94 -6.84 -11.83
CA GLU A 185 -27.79 -6.78 -10.94
C GLU A 185 -26.81 -5.68 -11.38
N LEU A 186 -26.19 -4.99 -10.42
CA LEU A 186 -25.15 -3.99 -10.66
C LEU A 186 -23.80 -4.50 -10.20
N LEU A 187 -22.85 -4.57 -11.13
CA LEU A 187 -21.46 -4.94 -10.86
C LEU A 187 -20.61 -3.68 -10.64
N MET A 188 -19.86 -3.69 -9.54
CA MET A 188 -18.94 -2.61 -9.22
C MET A 188 -17.67 -2.73 -10.05
N ARG A 189 -17.30 -1.64 -10.72
CA ARG A 189 -16.07 -1.54 -11.51
C ARG A 189 -15.29 -0.26 -11.19
N TYR A 190 -14.01 -0.25 -11.54
CA TYR A 190 -13.06 0.78 -11.15
C TYR A 190 -12.35 1.37 -12.38
N THR A 191 -12.18 2.69 -12.42
CA THR A 191 -11.46 3.38 -13.50
C THR A 191 -10.79 4.65 -12.96
N LEU A 192 -9.84 5.22 -13.70
CA LEU A 192 -9.32 6.55 -13.34
C LEU A 192 -10.34 7.66 -13.65
N HIS A 193 -10.17 8.79 -12.97
CA HIS A 193 -10.90 10.00 -13.37
C HIS A 193 -10.38 10.47 -14.74
N PRO A 194 -11.26 10.82 -15.68
CA PRO A 194 -10.86 11.44 -16.95
C PRO A 194 -10.25 12.83 -16.75
#